data_AF-A0A925NIH1-F1
#
_entry.id   AF-A0A925NIH1-F1
#
_cell.length_a   1.000
_cell.length_b   1.000
_cell.length_c   1.000
_cell.angle_alpha   90.00
_cell.angle_beta   90.00
_cell.angle_gamma   90.00
#
_symmetry.space_group_name_H-M   'P 1'
#
loop_
_entity.id
_entity.type
_entity.pdbx_description
1 polymer ?
#
loop_
_entity_poly.entity_id
_entity_poly.type
_entity_poly.pdbx_seq_one_letter_code
_entity_poly.pdbx_strand_id
1 'polypeptide(L)'
;NGVTAFFTSLVSSSADSNSGGEVGVSSLIDSWIVVRELEEDAGKRRTRGLYIVKSRGSGHTSDVHKLILSDDGIELVSMDGDAVGSHDKQKGSRSSSEQRKMSPK
;
A
#
# COMPACT_ATOMS: atom_id res chain seq x y z
N ASN A 1 -27.58 2.58 -15.06
CA ASN A 1 -26.44 3.53 -15.03
C ASN A 1 -25.72 3.37 -13.71
N GLY A 2 -24.45 2.94 -13.74
CA GLY A 2 -23.61 2.91 -12.54
C GLY A 2 -22.96 4.27 -12.34
N VAL A 3 -22.99 4.79 -11.12
CA VAL A 3 -22.31 6.04 -10.75
C VAL A 3 -21.21 5.68 -9.77
N THR A 4 -19.96 6.03 -10.10
CA THR A 4 -18.85 5.95 -9.14
C THR A 4 -18.89 7.19 -8.26
N ALA A 5 -19.00 6.99 -6.96
CA ALA A 5 -19.02 8.07 -5.98
C ALA A 5 -17.75 8.05 -5.13
N PHE A 6 -17.27 9.23 -4.75
CA PHE A 6 -16.13 9.41 -3.85
C PHE A 6 -16.58 10.22 -2.64
N PHE A 7 -16.26 9.72 -1.44
CA PHE A 7 -16.63 10.34 -0.18
C PHE A 7 -15.37 10.64 0.62
N THR A 8 -15.38 11.75 1.36
CA THR A 8 -14.30 12.11 2.28
C THR A 8 -14.81 12.08 3.71
N SER A 9 -13.95 11.63 4.62
CA SER A 9 -14.21 11.64 6.05
C SER A 9 -12.95 12.13 6.76
N LEU A 10 -13.10 13.09 7.67
CA LEU A 10 -12.00 13.61 8.47
C LEU A 10 -12.00 12.91 9.83
N VAL A 11 -10.91 12.22 10.15
CA VAL A 11 -10.72 11.55 11.45
C VAL A 11 -9.73 12.36 12.28
N SER A 12 -9.99 12.52 13.57
CA SER A 12 -9.09 13.23 14.48
C SER A 12 -7.80 12.45 14.68
N SER A 13 -6.65 13.13 14.57
CA SER A 13 -5.32 12.52 14.82
C SER A 13 -5.13 11.99 16.24
N SER A 14 -5.99 12.39 17.18
CA SER A 14 -5.97 11.93 18.58
C SER A 14 -6.81 10.67 18.81
N ALA A 15 -7.66 10.30 17.84
CA ALA A 15 -8.37 9.04 17.89
C ALA A 15 -7.35 7.95 17.50
N ASP A 16 -7.20 6.93 18.34
CA ASP A 16 -6.48 5.72 17.94
C ASP A 16 -6.96 5.35 16.53
N SER A 17 -6.05 4.98 15.62
CA SER A 17 -6.38 4.60 14.24
C SER A 17 -7.30 3.36 14.13
N ASN A 18 -7.81 2.90 15.27
CA ASN A 18 -8.74 1.80 15.49
C ASN A 18 -10.09 2.26 16.08
N SER A 19 -10.29 3.56 16.33
CA SER A 19 -11.42 4.07 17.12
C SER A 19 -12.64 4.37 16.25
N GLY A 20 -13.47 3.35 16.06
CA GLY A 20 -14.93 3.39 16.16
C GLY A 20 -15.76 4.16 15.13
N GLY A 21 -15.29 5.29 14.59
CA GLY A 21 -16.06 6.15 13.68
C GLY A 21 -16.28 5.55 12.29
N GLU A 22 -15.37 4.69 11.83
CA GLU A 22 -15.40 4.05 10.51
C GLU A 22 -16.28 2.78 10.45
N VAL A 23 -16.64 2.21 11.60
CA VAL A 23 -17.26 0.87 11.67
C VAL A 23 -18.65 0.84 11.02
N GLY A 24 -19.39 1.96 11.06
CA GLY A 24 -20.74 2.04 10.50
C GLY A 24 -20.81 2.25 8.97
N VAL A 25 -19.88 3.03 8.41
CA VAL A 25 -19.89 3.39 6.98
C VAL A 25 -18.98 2.52 6.14
N SER A 26 -17.95 1.91 6.72
CA SER A 26 -17.04 1.07 5.95
C SER A 26 -17.80 -0.07 5.27
N SER A 27 -18.78 -0.74 5.90
CA SER A 27 -19.52 -1.85 5.26
C SER A 27 -20.17 -1.48 3.92
N LEU A 28 -20.65 -0.24 3.77
CA LEU A 28 -21.26 0.31 2.54
C LEU A 28 -20.25 0.67 1.44
N ILE A 29 -18.97 0.81 1.78
CA ILE A 29 -17.94 1.30 0.85
C ILE A 29 -17.15 0.12 0.26
N ASP A 30 -16.96 0.12 -1.07
CA ASP A 30 -16.20 -0.92 -1.77
C ASP A 30 -14.68 -0.74 -1.64
N SER A 31 -14.20 0.50 -1.73
CA SER A 31 -12.78 0.86 -1.64
C SER A 31 -12.55 1.90 -0.54
N TRP A 32 -11.66 1.58 0.41
CA TRP A 32 -11.33 2.46 1.53
C TRP A 32 -9.87 2.84 1.48
N ILE A 33 -9.60 4.13 1.38
CA ILE A 33 -8.28 4.73 1.26
C ILE A 33 -8.08 5.62 2.47
N VAL A 34 -6.97 5.46 3.18
CA VAL A 34 -6.62 6.28 4.33
C VAL A 34 -5.44 7.16 3.97
N VAL A 35 -5.54 8.44 4.33
CA VAL A 35 -4.44 9.40 4.33
C VAL A 35 -4.18 9.81 5.76
N ARG A 36 -2.94 9.67 6.23
CA ARG A 36 -2.54 10.04 7.58
C ARG A 36 -1.27 10.87 7.59
N GLU A 37 -1.13 11.73 8.58
CA GLU A 37 0.12 12.45 8.83
C GLU A 37 1.10 11.52 9.55
N LEU A 38 2.36 11.57 9.12
CA LEU A 38 3.49 10.82 9.66
C LEU A 38 4.58 11.81 10.02
N GLU A 39 5.10 11.73 11.24
CA GLU A 39 6.25 12.53 11.66
C GLU A 39 7.55 11.77 11.37
N GLU A 40 8.42 12.36 10.56
CA GLU A 40 9.76 11.89 10.25
C GLU A 40 10.79 12.77 11.00
N ASP A 41 11.98 12.21 11.26
CA ASP A 41 13.13 12.93 11.84
C ASP A 41 12.83 13.68 13.15
N ALA A 42 12.18 13.01 14.10
CA ALA A 42 11.84 13.57 15.42
C ALA A 42 11.10 14.93 15.34
N GLY A 43 10.13 15.03 14.42
CA GLY A 43 9.27 16.21 14.27
C GLY A 43 9.81 17.29 13.33
N LYS A 44 10.95 17.05 12.65
CA LYS A 44 11.48 18.00 11.66
C LYS A 44 10.69 18.00 10.36
N ARG A 45 10.06 16.88 10.00
CA ARG A 45 9.31 16.76 8.75
C ARG A 45 7.99 16.04 8.97
N ARG A 46 6.94 16.60 8.37
CA ARG A 46 5.62 15.98 8.27
C ARG A 46 5.41 15.46 6.87
N THR A 47 5.16 14.16 6.78
CA THR A 47 4.88 13.44 5.56
C THR A 47 3.43 12.98 5.59
N ARG A 48 2.76 12.93 4.44
CA ARG A 48 1.45 12.28 4.32
C ARG A 48 1.66 10.86 3.82
N GLY A 49 1.20 9.86 4.57
CA GLY A 49 1.15 8.47 4.13
C GLY A 49 -0.24 8.13 3.60
N LEU A 50 -0.30 7.42 2.47
CA LEU A 50 -1.52 6.89 1.87
C LEU A 50 -1.44 5.36 1.78
N TYR A 51 -2.51 4.67 2.18
CA TYR A 51 -2.62 3.23 2.00
C TYR A 51 -4.07 2.81 1.79
N ILE A 52 -4.26 1.64 1.18
CA ILE A 52 -5.57 1.06 0.92
C ILE A 52 -5.87 0.08 2.06
N VAL A 53 -6.97 0.31 2.77
CA VAL A 53 -7.45 -0.62 3.82
C VAL A 53 -8.21 -1.78 3.19
N LYS A 54 -8.93 -1.50 2.09
CA LYS A 54 -9.65 -2.53 1.34
C LYS A 54 -10.00 -2.04 -0.07
N SER A 55 -10.15 -3.02 -0.97
CA SER A 55 -10.76 -2.83 -2.28
C SER A 55 -11.43 -4.14 -2.71
N ARG A 56 -12.76 -4.16 -2.78
CA ARG A 56 -13.51 -5.37 -3.17
C ARG A 56 -13.42 -5.59 -4.69
N GLY A 57 -13.11 -6.82 -5.10
CA GLY A 57 -13.06 -7.20 -6.52
C GLY A 57 -11.80 -6.75 -7.26
N SER A 58 -10.80 -6.16 -6.58
CA SER A 58 -9.49 -5.82 -7.15
C SER A 58 -8.33 -6.18 -6.23
N GLY A 59 -7.20 -6.59 -6.81
CA GLY A 59 -5.94 -6.70 -6.07
C GLY A 59 -5.42 -5.31 -5.71
N HIS A 60 -4.88 -5.16 -4.50
CA HIS A 60 -4.25 -3.94 -4.04
C HIS A 60 -3.06 -4.28 -3.14
N THR A 61 -2.09 -3.37 -3.05
CA THR A 61 -1.00 -3.47 -2.08
C THR A 61 -1.45 -2.97 -0.70
N SER A 62 -0.87 -3.53 0.35
CA SER A 62 -0.99 -3.04 1.72
C SER A 62 0.13 -2.05 2.09
N ASP A 63 1.03 -1.74 1.16
CA ASP A 63 2.17 -0.85 1.39
C ASP A 63 1.72 0.60 1.54
N VAL A 64 2.39 1.32 2.45
CA VAL A 64 2.17 2.75 2.64
C VAL A 64 3.01 3.52 1.63
N HIS A 65 2.38 4.46 0.93
CA HIS A 65 3.03 5.35 -0.02
C HIS A 65 3.09 6.77 0.53
N LYS A 66 4.19 7.48 0.28
CA LYS A 66 4.35 8.92 0.56
C LYS A 66 3.54 9.70 -0.48
N LEU A 67 2.59 10.50 0.00
CA LEU A 67 1.79 11.42 -0.81
C LEU A 67 2.45 12.80 -0.80
N ILE A 68 2.86 13.25 -1.97
CA ILE A 68 3.40 14.59 -2.22
C ILE A 68 2.32 15.41 -2.91
N LEU A 69 2.06 16.60 -2.40
CA LEU A 69 1.17 17.57 -3.02
C LEU A 69 2.02 18.75 -3.48
N SER A 70 2.04 19.00 -4.78
CA SER A 70 2.77 20.10 -5.42
C SER A 70 1.83 20.91 -6.32
N ASP A 71 2.37 21.93 -6.99
CA ASP A 71 1.65 22.70 -7.99
C ASP A 71 1.23 21.85 -9.21
N ASP A 72 1.89 20.70 -9.41
CA ASP A 72 1.57 19.71 -10.46
C ASP A 72 0.51 18.67 -10.00
N GLY A 73 0.05 18.74 -8.75
CA GLY A 73 -0.99 17.87 -8.20
C GLY A 73 -0.47 16.84 -7.19
N ILE A 74 -1.04 15.62 -7.23
CA ILE A 74 -0.77 14.54 -6.27
C ILE A 74 0.19 13.53 -6.89
N GLU A 75 1.31 13.30 -6.22
CA GLU A 75 2.28 12.24 -6.54
C GLU A 75 2.34 11.22 -5.40
N LEU A 76 2.45 9.93 -5.76
CA LEU A 76 2.62 8.82 -4.82
C LEU A 76 4.00 8.19 -5.02
N VAL A 77 4.79 8.14 -3.95
CA VAL A 77 6.13 7.56 -3.92
C VAL A 77 6.15 6.42 -2.92
N SER A 78 6.88 5.33 -3.20
CA SER A 78 7.06 4.27 -2.21
C SER A 78 7.74 4.81 -0.93
N MET A 79 7.31 4.35 0.25
CA MET A 79 8.00 4.69 1.51
C MET A 79 9.23 3.81 1.78
N ASP A 80 9.40 2.70 1.07
CA ASP A 80 10.62 1.90 1.18
C ASP A 80 11.77 2.63 0.48
N GLY A 81 12.84 2.89 1.22
CA GLY A 81 14.02 3.60 0.73
C GLY A 81 14.67 2.93 -0.48
N ASP A 82 14.99 3.73 -1.50
CA ASP A 82 16.06 3.48 -2.48
C ASP A 82 16.08 2.13 -3.22
N ALA A 83 15.08 1.85 -4.06
CA ALA A 83 15.23 0.87 -5.14
C ALA A 83 14.60 1.36 -6.46
N VAL A 84 15.37 2.15 -7.20
CA VAL A 84 15.36 2.02 -8.66
C VAL A 84 15.98 0.65 -8.98
N GLY A 85 15.17 -0.25 -9.53
CA GLY A 85 15.57 -1.58 -10.00
C GLY A 85 14.73 -2.67 -9.31
N SER A 86 14.01 -3.55 -9.97
CA SER A 86 14.02 -3.97 -11.37
C SER A 86 12.75 -4.76 -11.64
N HIS A 87 11.96 -4.33 -12.62
CA HIS A 87 11.13 -5.26 -13.38
C HIS A 87 12.10 -6.13 -14.21
N ASP A 88 12.68 -7.19 -13.60
CA ASP A 88 13.29 -8.26 -14.38
C ASP A 88 12.33 -9.45 -14.49
N LYS A 89 11.91 -9.69 -15.73
CA LYS A 89 11.18 -10.88 -16.15
C LYS A 89 12.16 -12.04 -16.15
N GLN A 90 12.12 -12.94 -15.16
CA GLN A 90 12.71 -14.26 -15.37
C GLN A 90 11.67 -15.24 -15.93
N LYS A 91 11.60 -15.19 -17.27
CA LYS A 91 11.09 -16.22 -18.18
C LYS A 91 11.84 -17.54 -17.92
N GLY A 92 11.11 -18.65 -17.92
CA GLY A 92 11.56 -19.93 -17.36
C GLY A 92 12.69 -20.66 -18.08
N SER A 93 13.14 -21.73 -17.44
CA SER A 93 13.94 -22.79 -18.04
C SER A 93 13.55 -24.15 -17.45
N ARG A 94 12.94 -25.00 -18.27
CA ARG A 94 12.93 -26.46 -18.13
C ARG A 94 14.32 -27.00 -18.48
N SER A 95 14.85 -27.94 -17.68
CA SER A 95 15.77 -29.04 -18.06
C SER A 95 16.02 -29.87 -16.79
N SER A 96 15.44 -31.05 -16.62
CA SER A 96 15.89 -32.39 -17.06
C SER A 96 17.29 -32.82 -16.58
N SER A 97 17.29 -34.02 -15.96
CA SER A 97 18.31 -35.09 -15.95
C SER A 97 19.60 -34.97 -15.10
N GLU A 98 19.63 -35.87 -14.10
CA GLU A 98 20.65 -36.90 -13.86
C GLU A 98 21.79 -36.74 -12.84
N GLN A 99 21.88 -37.80 -12.01
CA GLN A 99 23.05 -38.38 -11.34
C GLN A 99 23.74 -37.57 -10.22
N ARG A 100 23.69 -38.13 -9.00
CA ARG A 100 24.82 -38.95 -8.50
C ARG A 100 24.42 -39.81 -7.29
N LYS A 101 25.03 -40.99 -7.31
CA LYS A 101 24.90 -42.18 -6.48
C LYS A 101 25.56 -42.02 -5.09
N MET A 102 25.01 -42.79 -4.15
CA MET A 102 25.65 -43.63 -3.11
C MET A 102 26.10 -43.01 -1.77
N SER A 103 25.61 -43.71 -0.74
CA SER A 103 25.84 -43.67 0.72
C SER A 103 27.31 -43.83 1.15
N PRO A 104 27.62 -43.67 2.45
CA PRO A 104 27.65 -44.87 3.30
C PRO A 104 27.10 -44.68 4.73
N LYS A 105 27.03 -45.83 5.42
CA LYS A 105 26.65 -46.07 6.82
C LYS A 105 27.36 -45.18 7.84
#